data_AF-A0A671RQ32-F1
#
_entry.id   AF-A0A671RQ32-F1
#
_cell.length_a   1.000
_cell.length_b   1.000
_cell.length_c   1.000
_cell.angle_alpha   90.00
_cell.angle_beta   90.00
_cell.angle_gamma   90.00
#
_symmetry.space_group_name_H-M   'P 1'
#
loop_
_entity.id
_entity.type
_entity.pdbx_description
1 polymer ?
#
loop_
_entity_poly.entity_id
_entity_poly.type
_entity_poly.pdbx_seq_one_letter_code
_entity_poly.pdbx_strand_id
1 'polypeptide(L)'
;MSRSVIQEKVAKLLSRQNGKPVLRPIKPLALKNEVASRRLKKGEATCVTEMSLLLACWKQNDFNNSVCSKEVSVFYRCVEKAQNMAKGKQGTQGRLLPKEANTLLKRFPNLSSEI
;
A
#
# COMPACT_ATOMS: atom_id res chain seq x y z
N MET A 1 17.69 -31.37 -22.87
CA MET A 1 17.03 -30.17 -22.34
C MET A 1 17.22 -30.15 -20.83
N SER A 2 18.20 -29.39 -20.32
CA SER A 2 18.48 -29.32 -18.88
C SER A 2 17.44 -28.42 -18.21
N ARG A 3 16.64 -28.99 -17.30
CA ARG A 3 15.72 -28.20 -16.48
C ARG A 3 16.56 -27.39 -15.49
N SER A 4 16.22 -26.12 -15.30
CA SER A 4 16.89 -25.33 -14.28
C SER A 4 16.59 -25.92 -12.89
N VAL A 5 17.51 -25.74 -11.93
CA VAL A 5 17.33 -26.17 -10.54
C VAL A 5 15.99 -25.67 -9.97
N ILE A 6 15.55 -24.48 -10.40
CA ILE A 6 14.27 -23.89 -10.03
C ILE A 6 13.10 -24.70 -10.61
N GLN A 7 13.15 -25.07 -11.89
CA GLN A 7 12.09 -25.85 -12.54
C GLN A 7 11.92 -27.24 -11.92
N GLU A 8 13.02 -27.91 -11.56
CA GLU A 8 12.97 -29.21 -10.87
C GLU A 8 12.32 -29.10 -9.49
N LYS A 9 12.70 -28.06 -8.73
CA LYS A 9 12.11 -27.80 -7.42
C LYS A 9 10.62 -27.49 -7.52
N VAL A 10 10.22 -26.68 -8.50
CA VAL A 10 8.79 -26.38 -8.76
C VAL A 10 8.03 -27.65 -9.14
N ALA A 11 8.58 -28.49 -10.02
CA ALA A 11 7.95 -29.76 -10.39
C ALA A 11 7.74 -30.68 -9.17
N LYS A 12 8.70 -30.73 -8.25
CA LYS A 12 8.58 -31.50 -7.01
C LYS A 12 7.49 -30.95 -6.08
N LEU A 13 7.34 -29.63 -5.99
CA LEU A 13 6.31 -28.98 -5.15
C LEU A 13 4.89 -29.10 -5.70
N LEU A 14 4.75 -29.21 -7.03
CA LEU A 14 3.48 -29.42 -7.73
C LEU A 14 3.13 -30.91 -7.88
N SER A 15 4.09 -31.81 -7.64
CA SER A 15 3.92 -33.24 -7.76
C SER A 15 2.91 -33.79 -6.76
N ARG A 16 2.07 -34.72 -7.21
CA ARG A 16 1.11 -35.46 -6.38
C ARG A 16 1.64 -36.83 -5.93
N GLN A 17 2.93 -37.12 -6.17
CA GLN A 17 3.55 -38.42 -5.90
C GLN A 17 3.37 -38.86 -4.44
N ASN A 18 3.45 -37.92 -3.49
CA ASN A 18 3.28 -38.21 -2.06
C ASN A 18 1.91 -37.72 -1.53
N GLY A 19 0.88 -37.73 -2.39
CA GLY A 19 -0.48 -37.30 -2.03
C GLY A 19 -0.80 -35.86 -2.45
N LYS A 20 -1.16 -35.01 -1.47
CA LYS A 20 -1.57 -33.63 -1.76
C LYS A 20 -0.34 -32.79 -2.12
N PRO A 21 -0.30 -32.13 -3.30
CA PRO A 21 0.83 -31.29 -3.69
C PRO A 21 0.95 -30.09 -2.74
N VAL A 22 2.20 -29.69 -2.48
CA VAL A 22 2.55 -28.61 -1.55
C VAL A 22 2.05 -27.26 -2.09
N LEU A 23 2.20 -27.03 -3.38
CA LEU A 23 1.67 -25.85 -4.05
C LEU A 23 0.49 -26.22 -4.95
N ARG A 24 -0.58 -25.42 -4.86
CA ARG A 24 -1.78 -25.53 -5.71
C ARG A 24 -2.12 -24.17 -6.30
N PRO A 25 -1.32 -23.69 -7.26
CA PRO A 25 -1.49 -22.35 -7.79
C PRO A 25 -2.77 -22.28 -8.63
N ILE A 26 -3.62 -21.29 -8.36
CA ILE A 26 -4.86 -21.02 -9.13
C ILE A 26 -4.52 -20.40 -10.50
N LYS A 27 -3.35 -19.78 -10.62
CA LYS A 27 -2.84 -19.11 -11.83
C LYS A 27 -1.46 -19.67 -12.18
N PRO A 28 -1.05 -19.69 -13.46
CA PRO A 28 0.28 -20.17 -13.83
C PRO A 28 1.37 -19.37 -13.12
N LEU A 29 2.45 -20.06 -12.74
CA LEU A 29 3.63 -19.47 -12.11
C LEU A 29 4.51 -18.78 -13.17
N ALA A 30 3.94 -17.80 -13.87
CA ALA A 30 4.60 -17.02 -14.91
C ALA A 30 4.48 -15.52 -14.59
N LEU A 31 5.52 -14.76 -14.94
CA LEU A 31 5.51 -13.32 -14.78
C LEU A 31 4.57 -12.67 -15.80
N LYS A 32 3.83 -11.65 -15.36
CA LYS A 32 3.04 -10.79 -16.23
C LYS A 32 3.87 -9.63 -16.76
N ASN A 33 3.39 -8.99 -17.82
CA ASN A 33 3.98 -7.78 -18.40
C ASN A 33 3.43 -6.49 -17.78
N GLU A 34 2.91 -6.59 -16.56
CA GLU A 34 2.33 -5.48 -15.81
C GLU A 34 2.50 -5.69 -14.30
N VAL A 35 2.61 -4.58 -13.57
CA VAL A 35 2.51 -4.51 -12.13
C VAL A 35 1.18 -3.85 -11.73
N ALA A 36 0.65 -4.30 -10.61
CA ALA A 36 -0.58 -3.74 -10.05
C ALA A 36 -0.40 -2.24 -9.71
N SER A 37 -1.42 -1.45 -10.00
CA SER A 37 -1.50 -0.07 -9.54
C SER A 37 -1.39 0.01 -8.02
N ARG A 38 -0.71 1.05 -7.52
CA ARG A 38 -0.66 1.33 -6.09
C ARG A 38 -2.09 1.60 -5.61
N ARG A 39 -2.57 0.78 -4.67
CA ARG A 39 -3.84 1.07 -3.99
C ARG A 39 -3.67 2.37 -3.22
N LEU A 40 -4.63 3.28 -3.38
CA LEU A 40 -4.73 4.44 -2.51
C LEU A 40 -4.89 3.93 -1.08
N LYS A 41 -4.10 4.49 -0.16
CA LYS A 41 -4.29 4.21 1.26
C LYS A 41 -5.71 4.65 1.61
N LYS A 42 -6.46 3.79 2.30
CA LYS A 42 -7.77 4.18 2.83
C LYS A 42 -7.55 5.37 3.78
N GLY A 43 -8.43 6.35 3.73
CA GLY A 43 -8.33 7.51 4.61
C GLY A 43 -8.46 7.06 6.07
N GLU A 44 -7.48 7.40 6.88
CA GLU A 44 -7.57 7.29 8.33
C GLU A 44 -7.94 8.67 8.88
N ALA A 45 -8.72 8.69 9.97
CA ALA A 45 -9.02 9.94 10.67
C ALA A 45 -7.71 10.53 11.20
N THR A 46 -7.37 11.73 10.75
CA THR A 46 -6.20 12.47 11.24
C THR A 46 -6.62 13.38 12.40
N CYS A 47 -5.68 13.76 13.27
CA CYS A 47 -5.91 14.69 14.39
C CYS A 47 -6.87 14.21 15.49
N VAL A 48 -7.05 12.89 15.63
CA VAL A 48 -7.96 12.28 16.64
C VAL A 48 -7.52 12.57 18.07
N THR A 49 -6.21 12.65 18.30
CA THR A 49 -5.62 12.96 19.61
C THR A 49 -5.95 14.38 20.06
N GLU A 50 -5.75 15.36 19.18
CA GLU A 50 -6.03 16.77 19.43
C GLU A 50 -7.54 17.01 19.57
N MET A 51 -8.35 16.31 18.76
CA MET A 51 -9.80 16.33 18.88
C MET A 51 -10.26 15.82 20.25
N SER A 52 -9.68 14.72 20.74
CA SER A 52 -10.01 14.14 22.05
C SER A 52 -9.72 15.12 23.20
N LEU A 53 -8.59 15.85 23.12
CA LEU A 53 -8.23 16.85 24.13
C LEU A 53 -9.18 18.06 24.12
N LEU A 54 -9.55 18.54 22.93
CA LEU A 54 -10.52 19.62 22.78
C LEU A 54 -11.89 19.24 23.35
N LEU A 55 -12.37 18.02 23.03
CA LEU A 55 -13.63 17.50 23.55
C LEU A 55 -13.60 17.35 25.08
N ALA A 56 -12.45 16.95 25.65
CA ALA A 56 -12.29 16.87 27.10
C ALA A 56 -12.38 18.26 27.76
N CYS A 57 -11.74 19.28 27.18
CA CYS A 57 -11.82 20.65 27.68
C CYS A 57 -13.24 21.21 27.56
N TRP A 58 -13.90 21.01 26.40
CA TRP A 58 -15.27 21.44 26.19
C TRP A 58 -16.25 20.82 27.19
N LYS A 59 -16.09 19.52 27.49
CA LYS A 59 -16.95 18.83 28.46
C LYS A 59 -16.86 19.45 29.86
N GLN A 60 -15.72 20.00 30.24
CA GLN A 60 -15.50 20.61 31.56
C GLN A 60 -15.91 22.09 31.62
N ASN A 61 -15.99 22.77 30.48
CA ASN A 61 -16.13 24.22 30.38
C ASN A 61 -17.31 24.63 29.48
N ASP A 62 -18.37 23.83 29.45
CA ASP A 62 -19.61 24.09 28.70
C ASP A 62 -19.38 24.48 27.23
N PHE A 63 -18.46 23.78 26.57
CA PHE A 63 -18.10 23.99 25.17
C PHE A 63 -17.59 25.41 24.84
N ASN A 64 -17.04 26.12 25.84
CA ASN A 64 -16.55 27.47 25.65
C ASN A 64 -15.15 27.50 25.00
N ASN A 65 -15.09 28.04 23.79
CA ASN A 65 -13.85 28.17 23.01
C ASN A 65 -12.85 29.18 23.58
N SER A 66 -13.29 30.19 24.35
CA SER A 66 -12.35 31.16 24.92
C SER A 66 -11.50 30.51 26.03
N VAL A 67 -12.14 29.68 26.85
CA VAL A 67 -11.50 28.90 27.92
C VAL A 67 -10.61 27.81 27.32
N CYS A 68 -11.10 27.10 26.30
CA CYS A 68 -10.36 26.01 25.62
C CYS A 68 -9.51 26.50 24.42
N SER A 69 -9.12 27.77 24.39
CA SER A 69 -8.46 28.40 23.23
C SER A 69 -7.16 27.71 22.82
N LYS A 70 -6.44 27.14 23.80
CA LYS A 70 -5.21 26.38 23.57
C LYS A 70 -5.49 25.07 22.81
N GLU A 71 -6.46 24.29 23.26
CA GLU A 71 -6.85 23.02 22.65
C GLU A 71 -7.42 23.24 21.25
N VAL A 72 -8.22 24.31 21.07
CA VAL A 72 -8.74 24.74 19.76
C VAL A 72 -7.58 25.05 18.80
N SER A 73 -6.61 25.86 19.22
CA SER A 73 -5.46 26.22 18.39
C SER A 73 -4.63 25.00 17.99
N VAL A 74 -4.39 24.08 18.94
CA VAL A 74 -3.64 22.84 18.70
C VAL A 74 -4.36 21.94 17.69
N PHE A 75 -5.67 21.78 17.83
CA PHE A 75 -6.49 21.00 16.89
C PHE A 75 -6.43 21.58 15.47
N TYR A 76 -6.69 22.88 15.30
CA TYR A 76 -6.68 23.50 13.97
C TYR A 76 -5.30 23.48 13.32
N ARG A 77 -4.23 23.62 14.10
CA ARG A 77 -2.86 23.45 13.59
C ARG A 77 -2.60 22.04 13.07
N CYS A 78 -3.15 21.01 13.71
CA CYS A 78 -3.08 19.65 13.19
C CYS A 78 -3.87 19.53 11.88
N VAL A 79 -5.10 20.06 11.83
CA VAL A 79 -5.96 20.03 10.63
C VAL A 79 -5.26 20.69 9.44
N GLU A 80 -4.66 21.86 9.63
CA GLU A 80 -3.93 22.57 8.58
C GLU A 80 -2.76 21.74 8.04
N LYS A 81 -1.95 21.14 8.94
CA LYS A 81 -0.86 20.25 8.55
C LYS A 81 -1.37 19.03 7.78
N ALA A 82 -2.45 18.41 8.24
CA ALA A 82 -3.05 17.25 7.58
C ALA A 82 -3.56 17.59 6.18
N GLN A 83 -4.21 18.76 6.02
CA GLN A 83 -4.66 19.24 4.71
C GLN A 83 -3.48 19.52 3.75
N ASN A 84 -2.39 20.10 4.27
CA ASN A 84 -1.18 20.36 3.49
C ASN A 84 -0.49 19.06 3.07
N MET A 85 -0.42 18.06 3.95
CA MET A 85 0.11 16.73 3.63
C MET A 85 -0.76 15.97 2.62
N ALA A 86 -2.08 16.13 2.67
CA ALA A 86 -2.99 15.52 1.69
C ALA A 86 -2.81 16.11 0.28
N LYS A 87 -2.48 17.41 0.19
CA LYS A 87 -2.17 18.10 -1.08
C LYS A 87 -0.74 17.83 -1.56
N GLY A 88 0.17 17.50 -0.65
CA GLY A 88 1.55 17.16 -0.97
C GLY A 88 1.67 15.87 -1.78
N LYS A 89 2.27 15.96 -2.97
CA LYS A 89 2.60 14.79 -3.80
C LYS A 89 3.51 13.87 -2.98
N GLN A 90 3.06 12.66 -2.65
CA GLN A 90 3.92 11.63 -2.08
C GLN A 90 5.03 11.32 -3.09
N GLY A 91 6.21 11.88 -2.86
CA GLY A 91 7.40 11.59 -3.65
C GLY A 91 7.68 10.09 -3.61
N THR A 92 8.05 9.53 -4.76
CA THR A 92 8.47 8.13 -4.84
C THR A 92 9.81 7.98 -4.15
N GLN A 93 9.80 7.41 -2.94
CA GLN A 93 10.99 7.01 -2.19
C GLN A 93 11.75 5.91 -2.96
N GLY A 94 12.54 6.31 -3.97
CA GLY A 94 13.45 5.44 -4.73
C GLY A 94 12.80 4.36 -5.60
N ARG A 95 11.48 4.36 -5.80
CA ARG A 95 10.77 3.35 -6.59
C ARG A 95 10.00 3.96 -7.76
N LEU A 96 10.12 3.37 -8.95
CA LEU A 96 9.33 3.77 -10.12
C LEU A 96 7.83 3.76 -9.81
N LEU A 97 7.10 4.74 -10.37
CA LEU A 97 5.64 4.69 -10.35
C LEU A 97 5.19 3.45 -11.15
N PRO A 98 4.05 2.82 -10.77
CA PRO A 98 3.50 1.70 -11.52
C PRO A 98 3.31 2.00 -13.01
N LYS A 99 2.99 3.25 -13.37
CA LYS A 99 2.87 3.70 -14.77
C LYS A 99 4.21 3.60 -15.52
N GLU A 100 5.30 4.04 -14.90
CA GLU A 100 6.64 3.99 -15.48
C GLU A 100 7.12 2.53 -15.62
N ALA A 101 6.93 1.72 -14.58
CA ALA A 101 7.24 0.29 -14.62
C ALA A 101 6.45 -0.45 -15.70
N ASN A 102 5.15 -0.16 -15.84
CA ASN A 102 4.31 -0.77 -16.87
C ASN A 102 4.70 -0.36 -18.29
N THR A 103 5.21 0.85 -18.49
CA THR A 103 5.78 1.26 -19.79
C THR A 103 7.00 0.41 -20.14
N LEU A 104 7.89 0.14 -19.18
CA LEU A 104 9.06 -0.70 -19.40
C LEU A 104 8.70 -2.16 -19.67
N LEU A 105 7.79 -2.73 -18.88
CA LEU A 105 7.37 -4.13 -19.04
C LEU A 105 6.62 -4.38 -20.36
N LYS A 106 5.98 -3.36 -20.93
CA LYS A 106 5.38 -3.44 -22.28
C LYS A 106 6.44 -3.41 -23.40
N ARG A 107 7.55 -2.70 -23.20
CA ARG A 107 8.66 -2.66 -24.16
C ARG A 107 9.45 -3.96 -24.18
N PHE A 108 9.61 -4.59 -23.01
CA PHE A 108 10.34 -5.84 -22.84
C PHE A 108 9.43 -6.91 -22.21
N PRO A 109 8.49 -7.49 -22.98
CA PRO A 109 7.57 -8.49 -22.46
C PRO A 109 8.28 -9.80 -22.12
N ASN A 110 7.77 -10.51 -21.13
CA ASN A 110 8.19 -11.88 -20.84
C ASN A 110 7.81 -12.81 -21.99
N LEU A 111 8.78 -13.60 -22.45
CA LEU A 111 8.58 -14.65 -23.44
C LEU A 111 7.82 -15.81 -22.77
N SER A 112 6.56 -16.01 -23.15
CA SER A 112 5.71 -17.08 -22.62
C SER A 112 5.79 -18.39 -23.41
N SER A 113 6.48 -18.39 -24.55
CA SER A 113 6.73 -19.55 -25.39
C SER A 113 8.14 -19.46 -25.97
N GLU A 114 8.86 -20.59 -26.04
CA GLU A 114 10.11 -20.70 -26.80
C GLU A 114 9.81 -20.45 -28.29
N ILE A 115 10.71 -19.73 -28.97
CA ILE A 115 10.70 -19.50 -30.43
C ILE A 115 11.44 -20.64 -31.10
#